data_AF-A0A358EDD6-F1
#
_entry.id   AF-A0A358EDD6-F1
#
_cell.length_a   1.000
_cell.length_b   1.000
_cell.length_c   1.000
_cell.angle_alpha   90.00
_cell.angle_beta   90.00
_cell.angle_gamma   90.00
#
_symmetry.space_group_name_H-M   'P 1'
#
loop_
_entity.id
_entity.type
_entity.pdbx_description
1 polymer ?
#
loop_
_entity_poly.entity_id
_entity_poly.type
_entity_poly.pdbx_seq_one_letter_code
_entity_poly.pdbx_strand_id
1 'polypeptide(L)'
;MMVLFKTCSARAFLVSAFVGCTAFGAPDLQAQRLEGTGTVASGLLLRQMDGVKRVLMIAAHPDDEDTGLLTALARGRGAETAYLALTRGDGGQNLIGPELWEGLGIVRTGELLAARELDGGRQFFTTAFDYGYSKSAQEALSLWPREELLAEVVWVVRSFRPHVIVSVFSGTPADGHGQHQAAGIMAREAFSAAGDPSRFSEQL
;
A
#
# COMPACT_ATOMS: atom_id res chain seq x y z
N MET A 1 -36.34 74.53 20.77
CA MET A 1 -36.61 73.08 20.66
C MET A 1 -35.25 72.38 20.81
N MET A 2 -34.75 72.16 22.04
CA MET A 2 -34.73 70.84 22.74
C MET A 2 -34.52 69.71 21.74
N VAL A 3 -33.37 69.01 21.73
CA VAL A 3 -32.95 67.92 22.65
C VAL A 3 -31.41 67.80 22.54
N LEU A 4 -30.56 68.03 23.56
CA LEU A 4 -30.17 67.22 24.74
C LEU A 4 -29.64 65.80 24.44
N PHE A 5 -28.32 65.55 24.52
CA PHE A 5 -27.68 64.70 25.56
C PHE A 5 -26.25 64.19 25.26
N LYS A 6 -25.43 64.33 26.31
CA LYS A 6 -24.39 63.42 26.85
C LYS A 6 -23.17 63.02 26.02
N THR A 7 -22.04 63.54 26.52
CA THR A 7 -20.74 62.89 26.58
C THR A 7 -20.81 61.49 27.22
N CYS A 8 -20.10 60.51 26.68
CA CYS A 8 -19.51 59.43 27.48
C CYS A 8 -18.35 58.77 26.74
N SER A 9 -17.15 58.91 27.31
CA SER A 9 -15.97 58.10 27.00
C SER A 9 -16.22 56.68 27.53
N ALA A 10 -16.02 55.67 26.69
CA ALA A 10 -15.94 54.28 27.13
C ALA A 10 -14.72 53.63 26.47
N ARG A 11 -13.69 53.40 27.29
CA ARG A 11 -12.54 52.56 26.96
C ARG A 11 -13.03 51.14 26.69
N ALA A 12 -12.86 50.63 25.48
CA ALA A 12 -13.06 49.23 25.17
C ALA A 12 -11.90 48.42 25.80
N PHE A 13 -12.19 47.69 26.87
CA PHE A 13 -11.29 46.64 27.37
C PHE A 13 -11.40 45.43 26.44
N LEU A 14 -10.32 45.13 25.71
CA LEU A 14 -10.13 43.86 25.03
C LEU A 14 -9.93 42.78 26.10
N VAL A 15 -10.95 41.97 26.35
CA VAL A 15 -10.81 40.73 27.11
C VAL A 15 -10.38 39.65 26.12
N SER A 16 -9.07 39.40 26.02
CA SER A 16 -8.56 38.20 25.36
C SER A 16 -8.94 36.98 26.19
N ALA A 17 -9.98 36.27 25.78
CA ALA A 17 -10.25 34.93 26.28
C ALA A 17 -9.22 33.97 25.67
N PHE A 18 -8.16 33.67 26.42
CA PHE A 18 -7.26 32.56 26.12
C PHE A 18 -8.04 31.26 26.41
N VAL A 19 -8.67 30.69 25.37
CA VAL A 19 -9.15 29.32 25.43
C VAL A 19 -7.93 28.42 25.45
N GLY A 20 -7.60 27.91 26.64
CA GLY A 20 -6.58 26.88 26.81
C GLY A 20 -7.01 25.65 26.03
N CYS A 21 -6.45 25.48 24.83
CA CYS A 21 -6.60 24.27 24.03
C CYS A 21 -5.79 23.18 24.76
N THR A 22 -6.46 22.43 25.64
CA THR A 22 -5.90 21.18 26.13
C THR A 22 -5.82 20.24 24.94
N ALA A 23 -4.61 20.05 24.40
CA ALA A 23 -4.33 19.00 23.44
C ALA A 23 -4.63 17.66 24.13
N PHE A 24 -5.84 17.15 23.94
CA PHE A 24 -6.10 15.74 24.15
C PHE A 24 -5.21 15.02 23.14
N GLY A 25 -4.14 14.39 23.63
CA GLY A 25 -3.35 13.49 22.82
C GLY A 25 -4.32 12.47 22.22
N ALA A 26 -4.32 12.36 20.88
CA ALA A 26 -5.04 11.29 20.22
C ALA A 26 -4.61 9.96 20.89
N PRO A 27 -5.56 9.05 21.21
CA PRO A 27 -5.16 7.73 21.66
C PRO A 27 -4.21 7.17 20.60
N ASP A 28 -3.07 6.66 21.06
CA ASP A 28 -2.13 5.95 20.21
C ASP A 28 -2.93 4.79 19.61
N LEU A 29 -3.37 4.94 18.36
CA LEU A 29 -4.01 3.88 17.59
C LEU A 29 -2.89 2.91 17.23
N GLN A 30 -2.40 2.18 18.23
CA GLN A 30 -1.66 0.97 17.99
C GLN A 30 -2.62 0.04 17.26
N ALA A 31 -2.42 -0.09 15.94
CA ALA A 31 -2.88 -1.25 15.21
C ALA A 31 -2.54 -2.49 16.05
N GLN A 32 -3.38 -3.52 16.03
CA GLN A 32 -3.24 -4.75 16.82
C GLN A 32 -1.98 -5.52 16.41
N ARG A 33 -0.80 -4.97 16.69
CA ARG A 33 0.48 -5.53 16.30
C ARG A 33 0.67 -6.83 17.05
N LEU A 34 1.00 -7.87 16.29
CA LEU A 34 1.53 -9.13 16.81
C LEU A 34 3.00 -8.98 17.25
N GLU A 35 3.40 -7.81 17.72
CA GLU A 35 4.68 -7.59 18.38
C GLU A 35 4.48 -7.88 19.86
N GLY A 36 5.08 -8.97 20.34
CA GLY A 36 4.90 -9.38 21.73
C GLY A 36 6.02 -10.26 22.24
N THR A 37 6.31 -10.12 23.53
CA THR A 37 7.08 -11.08 24.31
C THR A 37 6.12 -12.14 24.83
N GLY A 38 6.30 -13.42 24.47
CA GLY A 38 5.44 -14.50 24.94
C GLY A 38 5.49 -15.76 24.08
N THR A 39 4.92 -16.85 24.59
CA THR A 39 4.98 -18.18 23.97
C THR A 39 4.40 -18.22 22.56
N VAL A 40 3.31 -17.47 22.30
CA VAL A 40 2.69 -17.38 20.97
C VAL A 40 3.63 -16.70 19.97
N ALA A 41 4.15 -15.52 20.32
CA ALA A 41 5.06 -14.77 19.46
C ALA A 41 6.36 -15.55 19.19
N SER A 42 6.95 -16.15 20.22
CA SER A 42 8.10 -17.05 20.06
C SER A 42 7.78 -18.26 19.18
N GLY A 43 6.58 -18.85 19.32
CA GLY A 43 6.14 -19.96 18.48
C GLY A 43 6.00 -19.58 17.00
N LEU A 44 5.50 -18.38 16.70
CA LEU A 44 5.42 -17.85 15.34
C LEU A 44 6.81 -17.60 14.73
N LEU A 45 7.75 -17.06 15.51
CA LEU A 45 9.14 -16.87 15.07
C LEU A 45 9.86 -18.20 14.83
N LEU A 46 9.72 -19.16 15.76
CA LEU A 46 10.28 -20.51 15.58
C LEU A 46 9.72 -21.22 14.34
N ARG A 47 8.44 -20.99 14.01
CA ARG A 47 7.83 -21.54 12.79
C ARG A 47 8.48 -21.04 11.51
N GLN A 48 9.00 -19.82 11.50
CA GLN A 48 9.74 -19.27 10.35
C GLN A 48 11.13 -19.90 10.17
N MET A 49 11.66 -20.58 11.20
CA MET A 49 12.94 -21.29 11.11
C MET A 49 12.82 -22.66 10.41
N ASP A 50 11.59 -23.16 10.19
CA ASP A 50 11.33 -24.42 9.50
C ASP A 50 11.47 -24.27 7.97
N GLY A 51 12.72 -24.09 7.53
CA GLY A 51 13.09 -23.94 6.12
C GLY A 51 12.70 -22.59 5.51
N VAL A 52 13.39 -22.21 4.42
CA VAL A 52 13.09 -20.96 3.71
C VAL A 52 11.89 -21.18 2.79
N LYS A 53 10.77 -20.54 3.10
CA LYS A 53 9.54 -20.53 2.28
C LYS A 53 9.27 -19.08 1.91
N ARG A 54 9.34 -18.73 0.63
CA ARG A 54 9.10 -17.35 0.17
C ARG A 54 7.99 -17.30 -0.87
N VAL A 55 6.99 -16.47 -0.62
CA VAL A 55 5.84 -16.30 -1.51
C VAL A 55 5.66 -14.81 -1.82
N LEU A 56 5.67 -14.46 -3.11
CA LEU A 56 5.40 -13.10 -3.57
C LEU A 56 4.05 -13.06 -4.27
N MET A 57 3.14 -12.21 -3.79
CA MET A 57 1.88 -11.91 -4.45
C MET A 57 2.04 -10.62 -5.27
N ILE A 58 1.56 -10.60 -6.51
CA ILE A 58 1.64 -9.45 -7.42
C ILE A 58 0.23 -9.08 -7.88
N ALA A 59 -0.16 -7.82 -7.69
CA ALA A 59 -1.41 -7.26 -8.18
C ALA A 59 -1.27 -5.75 -8.45
N ALA A 60 -2.36 -5.07 -8.83
CA ALA A 60 -2.29 -3.71 -9.34
C ALA A 60 -2.35 -2.65 -8.22
N HIS A 61 -3.26 -2.78 -7.27
CA HIS A 61 -3.60 -1.74 -6.31
C HIS A 61 -3.51 -2.24 -4.85
N PRO A 62 -3.32 -1.34 -3.88
CA PRO A 62 -3.74 -1.63 -2.52
C PRO A 62 -5.17 -2.16 -2.50
N ASP A 63 -5.51 -3.17 -1.69
CA ASP A 63 -6.82 -3.86 -1.63
C ASP A 63 -7.02 -5.07 -2.57
N ASP A 64 -6.18 -5.23 -3.59
CA ASP A 64 -6.22 -6.43 -4.45
C ASP A 64 -5.66 -7.68 -3.75
N GLU A 65 -4.89 -7.53 -2.66
CA GLU A 65 -4.24 -8.66 -2.02
C GLU A 65 -5.21 -9.57 -1.27
N ASP A 66 -4.99 -10.89 -1.37
CA ASP A 66 -5.64 -11.83 -0.46
C ASP A 66 -4.91 -11.83 0.90
N THR A 67 -5.36 -10.93 1.78
CA THR A 67 -4.84 -10.79 3.15
C THR A 67 -4.98 -12.09 3.96
N GLY A 68 -6.02 -12.88 3.69
CA GLY A 68 -6.23 -14.18 4.34
C GLY A 68 -5.14 -15.17 3.96
N LEU A 69 -4.81 -15.25 2.67
CA LEU A 69 -3.72 -16.07 2.16
C LEU A 69 -2.35 -15.60 2.70
N LEU A 70 -2.08 -14.30 2.68
CA LEU A 70 -0.85 -13.73 3.24
C LEU A 70 -0.68 -14.12 4.71
N THR A 71 -1.72 -13.90 5.53
CA THR A 71 -1.71 -14.24 6.96
C THR A 71 -1.53 -15.76 7.19
N ALA A 72 -2.27 -16.58 6.43
CA ALA A 72 -2.21 -18.04 6.55
C ALA A 72 -0.82 -18.59 6.22
N LEU A 73 -0.16 -18.03 5.20
CA LEU A 73 1.20 -18.41 4.84
C LEU A 73 2.23 -17.85 5.84
N ALA A 74 2.15 -16.57 6.17
CA ALA A 74 3.11 -15.91 7.04
C ALA A 74 3.04 -16.42 8.48
N ARG A 75 1.87 -16.28 9.12
CA ARG A 75 1.68 -16.68 10.52
C ARG A 75 1.38 -18.16 10.65
N GLY A 76 0.58 -18.72 9.74
CA GLY A 76 0.15 -20.12 9.82
C GLY A 76 1.21 -21.13 9.38
N ARG A 77 1.99 -20.81 8.33
CA ARG A 77 3.00 -21.73 7.76
C ARG A 77 4.45 -21.29 7.97
N GLY A 78 4.68 -20.10 8.54
CA GLY A 78 6.02 -19.54 8.74
C GLY A 78 6.71 -19.19 7.43
N ALA A 79 5.95 -18.87 6.37
CA ALA A 79 6.54 -18.38 5.13
C ALA A 79 6.91 -16.90 5.26
N GLU A 80 8.00 -16.49 4.64
CA GLU A 80 8.22 -15.10 4.32
C GLU A 80 7.31 -14.74 3.14
N THR A 81 6.34 -13.86 3.37
CA THR A 81 5.43 -13.42 2.32
C THR A 81 5.69 -11.97 1.96
N ALA A 82 5.39 -11.61 0.73
CA ALA A 82 5.41 -10.22 0.29
C ALA A 82 4.26 -9.95 -0.67
N TYR A 83 3.74 -8.74 -0.62
CA TYR A 83 2.80 -8.20 -1.60
C TYR A 83 3.48 -7.09 -2.41
N LEU A 84 3.43 -7.20 -3.72
CA LEU A 84 3.81 -6.17 -4.68
C LEU A 84 2.55 -5.61 -5.31
N ALA A 85 2.16 -4.42 -4.87
CA ALA A 85 1.21 -3.59 -5.61
C ALA A 85 1.99 -2.82 -6.68
N LEU A 86 1.53 -2.84 -7.94
CA LEU A 86 2.17 -2.04 -8.99
C LEU A 86 1.97 -0.54 -8.74
N THR A 87 0.87 -0.14 -8.13
CA THR A 87 0.58 1.27 -7.85
C THR A 87 0.42 1.53 -6.36
N ARG A 88 0.26 2.81 -6.00
CA ARG A 88 -0.15 3.21 -4.65
C ARG A 88 -1.66 3.43 -4.54
N GLY A 89 -2.43 3.12 -5.57
CA GLY A 89 -3.89 3.26 -5.59
C GLY A 89 -4.38 4.71 -5.56
N ASP A 90 -3.56 5.64 -6.05
CA ASP A 90 -3.77 7.09 -6.05
C ASP A 90 -5.01 7.53 -6.85
N GLY A 91 -5.35 6.78 -7.91
CA GLY A 91 -6.48 7.02 -8.79
C GLY A 91 -7.81 6.44 -8.29
N GLY A 92 -7.81 5.86 -7.08
CA GLY A 92 -8.96 5.28 -6.43
C GLY A 92 -9.95 6.30 -5.87
N GLN A 93 -11.05 5.79 -5.31
CA GLN A 93 -12.04 6.61 -4.60
C GLN A 93 -11.71 6.69 -3.10
N ASN A 94 -11.95 7.85 -2.50
CA ASN A 94 -11.85 8.04 -1.05
C ASN A 94 -13.24 8.32 -0.47
N LEU A 95 -13.80 7.36 0.27
CA LEU A 95 -15.13 7.48 0.88
C LEU A 95 -15.11 8.18 2.25
N ILE A 96 -13.95 8.21 2.91
CA ILE A 96 -13.84 8.60 4.32
C ILE A 96 -13.03 9.88 4.54
N GLY A 97 -12.49 10.47 3.49
CA GLY A 97 -11.66 11.67 3.54
C GLY A 97 -11.63 12.45 2.23
N PRO A 98 -11.05 13.67 2.25
CA PRO A 98 -10.95 14.52 1.08
C PRO A 98 -9.72 14.22 0.19
N GLU A 99 -8.80 13.37 0.63
CA GLU A 99 -7.55 13.10 -0.10
C GLU A 99 -7.83 12.37 -1.42
N LEU A 100 -7.17 12.83 -2.49
CA LEU A 100 -7.20 12.25 -3.84
C LEU A 100 -5.77 12.20 -4.38
N TRP A 101 -5.56 11.42 -5.44
CA TRP A 101 -4.28 11.34 -6.15
C TRP A 101 -3.13 11.05 -5.20
N GLU A 102 -2.05 11.82 -5.24
CA GLU A 102 -0.85 11.59 -4.42
C GLU A 102 -1.17 11.59 -2.92
N GLY A 103 -2.13 12.42 -2.49
CA GLY A 103 -2.59 12.43 -1.11
C GLY A 103 -3.21 11.09 -0.70
N LEU A 104 -4.03 10.51 -1.59
CA LEU A 104 -4.63 9.20 -1.36
C LEU A 104 -3.59 8.08 -1.41
N GLY A 105 -2.62 8.16 -2.33
CA GLY A 105 -1.51 7.20 -2.41
C GLY A 105 -0.66 7.14 -1.16
N ILE A 106 -0.42 8.29 -0.52
CA ILE A 106 0.28 8.36 0.78
C ILE A 106 -0.53 7.62 1.85
N VAL A 107 -1.84 7.88 1.93
CA VAL A 107 -2.74 7.22 2.89
C VAL A 107 -2.73 5.70 2.67
N ARG A 108 -3.00 5.24 1.45
CA ARG A 108 -3.09 3.81 1.12
C ARG A 108 -1.74 3.08 1.23
N THR A 109 -0.63 3.79 1.01
CA THR A 109 0.70 3.25 1.33
C THR A 109 0.83 2.98 2.82
N GLY A 110 0.40 3.93 3.67
CA GLY A 110 0.35 3.73 5.12
C GLY A 110 -0.58 2.59 5.54
N GLU A 111 -1.75 2.48 4.91
CA GLU A 111 -2.71 1.39 5.16
C GLU A 111 -2.11 0.02 4.86
N LEU A 112 -1.47 -0.18 3.70
CA LEU A 112 -0.83 -1.46 3.38
C LEU A 112 0.34 -1.76 4.29
N LEU A 113 1.18 -0.77 4.61
CA LEU A 113 2.29 -0.98 5.54
C LEU A 113 1.77 -1.43 6.91
N ALA A 114 0.70 -0.80 7.42
CA ALA A 114 0.06 -1.21 8.66
C ALA A 114 -0.58 -2.61 8.54
N ALA A 115 -1.23 -2.92 7.42
CA ALA A 115 -1.80 -4.26 7.17
C ALA A 115 -0.73 -5.35 7.19
N ARG A 116 0.43 -5.09 6.59
CA ARG A 116 1.58 -6.01 6.57
C ARG A 116 2.15 -6.28 7.97
N GLU A 117 2.10 -5.31 8.88
CA GLU A 117 2.50 -5.53 10.28
C GLU A 117 1.58 -6.54 10.99
N LEU A 118 0.29 -6.52 10.65
CA LEU A 118 -0.71 -7.44 11.20
C LEU A 118 -0.55 -8.84 10.57
N ASP A 119 -0.62 -8.93 9.25
CA ASP A 119 -0.59 -10.22 8.54
C ASP A 119 0.80 -10.88 8.52
N GLY A 120 1.88 -10.10 8.69
CA GLY A 120 3.26 -10.58 8.72
C GLY A 120 3.97 -10.65 7.37
N GLY A 121 3.37 -10.09 6.32
CA GLY A 121 3.99 -9.93 5.02
C GLY A 121 4.92 -8.71 4.93
N ARG A 122 5.59 -8.57 3.80
CA ARG A 122 6.34 -7.36 3.40
C ARG A 122 5.59 -6.63 2.30
N GLN A 123 5.69 -5.31 2.24
CA GLN A 123 5.10 -4.51 1.17
C GLN A 123 6.18 -4.05 0.18
N PHE A 124 5.89 -4.19 -1.11
CA PHE A 124 6.62 -3.56 -2.20
C PHE A 124 5.68 -2.73 -3.06
N PHE A 125 6.26 -1.77 -3.77
CA PHE A 125 5.59 -0.94 -4.76
C PHE A 125 6.52 -0.72 -5.95
N THR A 126 5.96 -0.62 -7.15
CA THR A 126 6.71 -0.06 -8.30
C THR A 126 6.46 1.46 -8.39
N THR A 127 6.94 2.07 -9.46
CA THR A 127 6.72 3.50 -9.77
C THR A 127 5.48 3.74 -10.64
N ALA A 128 4.72 2.70 -11.01
CA ALA A 128 3.52 2.88 -11.81
C ALA A 128 2.48 3.73 -11.07
N PHE A 129 1.96 4.74 -11.76
CA PHE A 129 0.92 5.60 -11.22
C PHE A 129 -0.46 5.03 -11.51
N ASP A 130 -1.35 5.10 -10.54
CA ASP A 130 -2.76 4.82 -10.75
C ASP A 130 -3.48 6.09 -11.20
N TYR A 131 -3.98 6.08 -12.43
CA TYR A 131 -4.72 7.18 -13.05
C TYR A 131 -6.23 6.94 -13.07
N GLY A 132 -6.68 5.93 -12.32
CA GLY A 132 -8.06 5.47 -12.31
C GLY A 132 -8.35 4.44 -13.40
N TYR A 133 -9.62 4.39 -13.81
CA TYR A 133 -10.13 3.27 -14.58
C TYR A 133 -9.62 3.23 -16.03
N SER A 134 -9.10 2.07 -16.44
CA SER A 134 -8.82 1.69 -17.82
C SER A 134 -9.63 0.43 -18.20
N LYS A 135 -9.98 0.30 -19.47
CA LYS A 135 -10.84 -0.77 -20.00
C LYS A 135 -10.07 -2.01 -20.43
N SER A 136 -8.77 -1.88 -20.70
CA SER A 136 -7.96 -2.96 -21.26
C SER A 136 -6.50 -2.87 -20.83
N ALA A 137 -5.81 -4.01 -20.84
CA ALA A 137 -4.36 -4.05 -20.66
C ALA A 137 -3.62 -3.16 -21.68
N GLN A 138 -4.10 -3.11 -22.93
CA GLN A 138 -3.48 -2.29 -23.98
C GLN A 138 -3.51 -0.80 -23.62
N GLU A 139 -4.65 -0.33 -23.10
CA GLU A 139 -4.79 1.04 -22.62
C GLU A 139 -3.88 1.28 -21.41
N ALA A 140 -3.84 0.35 -20.45
CA ALA A 140 -2.97 0.47 -19.28
C ALA A 140 -1.48 0.52 -19.63
N LEU A 141 -1.02 -0.40 -20.47
CA LEU A 141 0.37 -0.47 -20.92
C LEU A 141 0.75 0.64 -21.91
N SER A 142 -0.20 1.47 -22.35
CA SER A 142 0.11 2.70 -23.08
C SER A 142 0.48 3.87 -22.16
N LEU A 143 0.04 3.81 -20.89
CA LEU A 143 0.33 4.79 -19.86
C LEU A 143 1.41 4.31 -18.88
N TRP A 144 1.55 3.00 -18.71
CA TRP A 144 2.64 2.39 -17.96
C TRP A 144 3.78 1.99 -18.90
N PRO A 145 4.97 2.62 -18.80
CA PRO A 145 6.10 2.27 -19.64
C PRO A 145 6.49 0.79 -19.43
N ARG A 146 6.06 -0.08 -20.36
CA ARG A 146 6.03 -1.53 -20.13
C ARG A 146 7.37 -2.14 -19.75
N GLU A 147 8.45 -1.79 -20.46
CA GLU A 147 9.78 -2.36 -20.16
C GLU A 147 10.36 -1.84 -18.84
N GLU A 148 10.11 -0.58 -18.49
CA GLU A 148 10.58 0.00 -17.21
C GLU A 148 9.81 -0.62 -16.04
N LEU A 149 8.48 -0.72 -16.15
CA LEU A 149 7.65 -1.39 -15.16
C LEU A 149 8.06 -2.86 -15.00
N LEU A 150 8.28 -3.58 -16.11
CA LEU A 150 8.75 -4.96 -16.07
C LEU A 150 10.12 -5.08 -15.40
N ALA A 151 11.04 -4.14 -15.64
CA ALA A 151 12.34 -4.10 -15.00
C ALA A 151 12.21 -3.98 -13.47
N GLU A 152 11.31 -3.13 -12.97
CA GLU A 152 11.06 -2.95 -11.54
C GLU A 152 10.43 -4.19 -10.90
N VAL A 153 9.45 -4.82 -11.58
CA VAL A 153 8.86 -6.08 -11.10
C VAL A 153 9.92 -7.18 -11.06
N VAL A 154 10.79 -7.30 -12.07
CA VAL A 154 11.91 -8.25 -12.08
C VAL A 154 12.90 -7.96 -10.96
N TRP A 155 13.19 -6.69 -10.69
CA TRP A 155 14.06 -6.31 -9.58
C TRP A 155 13.51 -6.79 -8.23
N VAL A 156 12.19 -6.65 -8.00
CA VAL A 156 11.54 -7.17 -6.78
C VAL A 156 11.64 -8.69 -6.72
N VAL A 157 11.37 -9.39 -7.83
CA VAL A 157 11.48 -10.86 -7.89
C VAL A 157 12.91 -11.32 -7.60
N ARG A 158 13.93 -10.70 -8.20
CA ARG A 158 15.34 -11.05 -7.99
C ARG A 158 15.85 -10.68 -6.60
N SER A 159 15.37 -9.58 -6.03
CA SER A 159 15.75 -9.14 -4.68
C SER A 159 15.11 -10.02 -3.60
N PHE A 160 13.81 -10.30 -3.73
CA PHE A 160 13.07 -11.10 -2.75
C PHE A 160 13.34 -12.60 -2.92
N ARG A 161 13.63 -13.07 -4.14
CA ARG A 161 13.86 -14.47 -4.53
C ARG A 161 12.72 -15.40 -4.09
N PRO A 162 11.45 -15.13 -4.46
CA PRO A 162 10.34 -15.98 -4.09
C PRO A 162 10.49 -17.39 -4.65
N HIS A 163 10.01 -18.38 -3.90
CA HIS A 163 9.86 -19.76 -4.37
C HIS A 163 8.54 -19.95 -5.12
N VAL A 164 7.52 -19.16 -4.77
CA VAL A 164 6.22 -19.12 -5.43
C VAL A 164 5.87 -17.67 -5.73
N ILE A 165 5.46 -17.39 -6.97
CA ILE A 165 4.82 -16.12 -7.35
C ILE A 165 3.33 -16.40 -7.53
N VAL A 166 2.51 -15.62 -6.84
CA VAL A 166 1.05 -15.61 -6.98
C VAL A 166 0.69 -14.39 -7.82
N SER A 167 0.25 -14.62 -9.05
CA SER A 167 -0.40 -13.59 -9.86
C SER A 167 -1.86 -13.51 -9.43
N VAL A 168 -2.27 -12.40 -8.82
CA VAL A 168 -3.68 -12.22 -8.38
C VAL A 168 -4.63 -12.22 -9.58
N PHE A 169 -4.17 -11.64 -10.70
CA PHE A 169 -4.91 -11.56 -11.94
C PHE A 169 -4.36 -12.51 -13.01
N SER A 170 -5.20 -12.92 -13.94
CA SER A 170 -4.85 -13.88 -14.99
C SER A 170 -4.04 -13.24 -16.13
N GLY A 171 -4.16 -11.92 -16.31
CA GLY A 171 -3.64 -11.18 -17.45
C GLY A 171 -4.59 -11.16 -18.64
N THR A 172 -5.88 -11.39 -18.43
CA THR A 172 -6.88 -11.55 -19.50
C THR A 172 -8.08 -10.62 -19.28
N PRO A 173 -8.92 -10.37 -20.31
CA PRO A 173 -10.10 -9.53 -20.15
C PRO A 173 -11.07 -9.96 -19.03
N ALA A 174 -11.00 -11.20 -18.55
CA ALA A 174 -11.78 -11.68 -17.41
C ALA A 174 -11.45 -10.96 -16.09
N ASP A 175 -10.26 -10.34 -15.99
CA ASP A 175 -9.85 -9.56 -14.80
C ASP A 175 -10.55 -8.18 -14.73
N GLY A 176 -11.32 -7.81 -15.77
CA GLY A 176 -12.11 -6.59 -15.79
C GLY A 176 -11.25 -5.34 -16.03
N HIS A 177 -10.89 -4.63 -14.95
CA HIS A 177 -10.14 -3.38 -15.04
C HIS A 177 -8.78 -3.57 -15.75
N GLY A 178 -8.45 -2.69 -16.70
CA GLY A 178 -7.23 -2.78 -17.52
C GLY A 178 -5.92 -2.82 -16.73
N GLN A 179 -5.83 -2.13 -15.58
CA GLN A 179 -4.65 -2.20 -14.70
C GLN A 179 -4.51 -3.60 -14.06
N HIS A 180 -5.62 -4.29 -13.74
CA HIS A 180 -5.60 -5.67 -13.25
C HIS A 180 -5.10 -6.64 -14.33
N GLN A 181 -5.60 -6.48 -15.56
CA GLN A 181 -5.13 -7.26 -16.71
C GLN A 181 -3.63 -7.03 -16.94
N ALA A 182 -3.16 -5.78 -16.90
CA ALA A 182 -1.75 -5.45 -17.05
C ALA A 182 -0.89 -6.05 -15.94
N ALA A 183 -1.35 -6.01 -14.67
CA ALA A 183 -0.65 -6.62 -13.55
C ALA A 183 -0.47 -8.14 -13.71
N GLY A 184 -1.50 -8.85 -14.18
CA GLY A 184 -1.41 -10.28 -14.48
C GLY A 184 -0.42 -10.59 -15.61
N ILE A 185 -0.36 -9.74 -16.64
CA ILE A 185 0.65 -9.85 -17.71
C ILE A 185 2.06 -9.62 -17.16
N MET A 186 2.27 -8.55 -16.37
CA MET A 186 3.57 -8.23 -15.76
C MET A 186 4.07 -9.35 -14.85
N ALA A 187 3.20 -9.94 -14.02
CA ALA A 187 3.57 -11.05 -13.14
C ALA A 187 4.08 -12.28 -13.91
N ARG A 188 3.42 -12.63 -15.03
CA ARG A 188 3.80 -13.76 -15.89
C ARG A 188 5.11 -13.48 -16.64
N GLU A 189 5.26 -12.28 -17.17
CA GLU A 189 6.47 -11.88 -17.88
C GLU A 189 7.68 -11.78 -16.94
N ALA A 190 7.49 -11.23 -15.75
CA ALA A 190 8.53 -11.13 -14.74
C ALA A 190 9.00 -12.50 -14.25
N PHE A 191 8.12 -13.50 -14.15
CA PHE A 191 8.51 -14.87 -13.82
C PHE A 191 9.55 -15.41 -14.81
N SER A 192 9.33 -15.23 -16.12
CA SER A 192 10.30 -15.65 -17.14
C SER A 192 11.54 -14.77 -17.17
N ALA A 193 11.38 -13.44 -17.15
CA ALA A 193 12.49 -12.50 -17.27
C ALA A 193 13.44 -12.52 -16.05
N ALA A 194 12.92 -12.76 -14.85
CA ALA A 194 13.76 -12.85 -13.65
C ALA A 194 14.74 -14.03 -13.70
N GLY A 195 14.38 -15.13 -14.38
CA GLY A 195 15.24 -16.30 -14.57
C GLY A 195 16.21 -16.20 -15.75
N ASP A 196 16.10 -15.18 -16.60
CA ASP A 196 16.95 -14.98 -17.78
C ASP A 196 18.06 -13.97 -17.47
N PRO A 197 19.34 -14.39 -17.37
CA PRO A 197 20.45 -13.48 -17.04
C PRO A 197 20.77 -12.45 -18.14
N SER A 198 20.22 -12.61 -19.36
CA SER A 198 20.35 -11.63 -20.43
C SER A 198 19.35 -10.48 -20.34
N ARG A 199 18.27 -10.65 -19.57
CA ARG A 199 17.26 -9.62 -19.30
C ARG A 199 17.67 -8.80 -18.08
N PHE A 200 17.66 -7.48 -18.19
CA PHE A 200 17.95 -6.55 -17.10
C PHE A 200 19.25 -6.93 -16.36
N SER A 201 20.33 -7.14 -17.10
CA SER A 201 21.58 -7.71 -16.59
C SER A 201 22.28 -6.79 -15.57
N GLU A 202 21.94 -5.50 -15.57
CA GLU A 202 22.35 -4.53 -14.56
C GLU A 202 21.83 -4.83 -13.14
N GLN A 203 20.85 -5.73 -13.01
CA GLN A 203 20.24 -6.12 -11.73
C GLN A 203 20.86 -7.38 -11.09
N LEU A 204 21.92 -7.95 -11.68
CA LEU A 204 22.55 -9.21 -11.26
C LEU A 204 23.79 -9.01 -10.38
#